data_AF-A0A5C0VJC6-F1
#
_entry.id   AF-A0A5C0VJC6-F1
#
_cell.length_a   1.000
_cell.length_b   1.000
_cell.length_c   1.000
_cell.angle_alpha   90.00
_cell.angle_beta   90.00
_cell.angle_gamma   90.00
#
_symmetry.space_group_name_H-M   'P 1'
#
loop_
_entity.id
_entity.type
_entity.pdbx_description
1 polymer ?
#
loop_
_entity_poly.entity_id
_entity_poly.type
_entity_poly.pdbx_seq_one_letter_code
_entity_poly.pdbx_strand_id
1 'polypeptide(L)' 'MLFRQKKYKEAKDWIEKALKASDNQSATIVEHYGDIIFHLGDKAGALEHWKKALQLGEKSILLQKKINEGKYFE' A
#
# COMPACT_ATOMS: atom_id res chain seq x y z
N MET A 1 -22.54 4.55 6.59
CA MET A 1 -21.13 4.81 6.99
C MET A 1 -20.28 5.18 5.77
N LEU A 2 -20.30 6.46 5.33
CA LEU A 2 -19.54 6.95 4.15
C LEU A 2 -18.12 7.45 4.49
N PHE A 3 -17.76 7.43 5.77
CA PHE A 3 -16.57 8.13 6.27
C PHE A 3 -15.23 7.47 5.96
N ARG A 4 -15.16 6.14 5.85
CA ARG A 4 -13.90 5.46 5.54
C ARG A 4 -13.55 5.50 4.05
N GLN A 5 -14.54 5.33 3.16
CA GLN A 5 -14.30 5.31 1.71
C GLN A 5 -13.83 6.64 1.13
N LYS A 6 -14.31 7.78 1.66
CA LYS A 6 -13.82 9.11 1.21
C LYS A 6 -12.35 9.31 1.56
N LYS A 7 -11.97 8.96 2.80
CA LYS A 7 -10.59 9.14 3.29
C LYS A 7 -9.57 8.29 2.55
N TYR A 8 -9.88 7.05 2.19
CA TYR A 8 -8.93 6.22 1.44
C TYR A 8 -8.72 6.72 0.00
N LYS A 9 -9.74 7.30 -0.65
CA LYS A 9 -9.58 7.92 -1.97
C LYS A 9 -8.68 9.15 -1.90
N GLU A 10 -8.85 9.97 -0.88
CA GLU A 10 -7.96 11.11 -0.63
C GLU A 10 -6.54 10.64 -0.29
N ALA A 11 -6.40 9.60 0.54
CA ALA A 11 -5.11 9.00 0.88
C ALA A 11 -4.39 8.47 -0.38
N LYS A 12 -5.13 7.91 -1.33
CA LYS A 12 -4.59 7.45 -2.61
C LYS A 12 -3.97 8.62 -3.39
N ASP A 13 -4.65 9.76 -3.48
CA ASP A 13 -4.14 10.95 -4.15
C ASP A 13 -2.85 11.49 -3.49
N TRP A 14 -2.82 11.52 -2.15
CA TRP A 14 -1.64 11.94 -1.39
C TRP A 14 -0.44 11.04 -1.62
N ILE A 15 -0.63 9.73 -1.60
CA ILE A 15 0.48 8.80 -1.76
C ILE A 15 0.92 8.67 -3.22
N GLU A 16 0.04 8.87 -4.20
CA GLU A 16 0.43 9.00 -5.61
C GLU A 16 1.30 10.24 -5.84
N LYS A 17 0.97 11.36 -5.18
CA LYS A 17 1.84 12.56 -5.16
C LYS A 17 3.18 12.25 -4.51
N ALA A 18 3.18 11.53 -3.38
CA ALA A 18 4.42 11.12 -2.73
C ALA A 18 5.27 10.21 -3.64
N LEU A 19 4.66 9.22 -4.31
CA LEU A 19 5.35 8.35 -5.27
C LEU A 19 5.94 9.10 -6.46
N LYS A 20 5.28 10.17 -6.92
CA LYS A 20 5.79 11.03 -8.00
C LYS A 20 6.89 11.99 -7.55
N ALA A 21 6.81 12.46 -6.30
CA ALA A 21 7.80 13.37 -5.72
C ALA A 21 9.06 12.64 -5.23
N SER A 22 8.94 11.35 -4.93
CA SER A 22 10.05 10.52 -4.49
C SER A 22 10.77 9.94 -5.70
N ASP A 23 11.90 10.53 -6.08
CA ASP A 23 12.78 9.99 -7.14
C ASP A 23 13.24 8.55 -6.83
N ASN A 24 13.36 8.25 -5.53
CA ASN A 24 13.46 6.89 -5.01
C ASN A 24 12.07 6.41 -4.59
N GLN A 25 11.54 5.41 -5.30
CA GLN A 25 10.33 4.70 -4.87
C GLN A 25 10.63 3.99 -3.55
N SER A 26 10.48 4.69 -2.43
CA SER A 26 10.75 4.14 -1.10
C SER A 26 9.82 2.96 -0.86
N ALA A 27 10.42 1.84 -0.46
CA ALA A 27 9.73 0.58 -0.23
C ALA A 27 8.52 0.76 0.72
N THR A 28 8.66 1.62 1.74
CA THR A 28 7.59 2.03 2.67
C THR A 28 6.42 2.76 1.99
N ILE A 29 6.67 3.66 1.04
CA ILE A 29 5.62 4.40 0.34
C ILE A 29 4.80 3.44 -0.52
N VAL A 30 5.47 2.50 -1.18
CA VAL A 30 4.83 1.47 -1.98
C VAL A 30 4.00 0.52 -1.11
N GLU A 31 4.49 0.16 0.09
CA GLU A 31 3.71 -0.60 1.07
C GLU A 31 2.43 0.15 1.48
N HIS A 32 2.55 1.41 1.89
CA HIS A 32 1.41 2.22 2.32
C HIS A 32 0.38 2.43 1.21
N TYR A 33 0.83 2.57 -0.05
CA TYR A 33 -0.09 2.58 -1.19
C TYR A 33 -0.87 1.28 -1.29
N GLY A 34 -0.20 0.13 -1.12
CA GLY A 34 -0.84 -1.18 -1.05
C GLY A 34 -1.90 -1.27 0.05
N ASP A 35 -1.61 -0.75 1.24
CA ASP A 35 -2.56 -0.72 2.36
C ASP A 35 -3.80 0.15 2.03
N ILE A 36 -3.60 1.33 1.43
CA ILE A 36 -4.68 2.24 1.05
C ILE A 36 -5.61 1.59 0.02
N ILE A 37 -5.06 1.00 -1.04
CA ILE A 37 -5.87 0.38 -2.10
C ILE A 37 -6.53 -0.92 -1.63
N PHE A 38 -5.92 -1.65 -0.69
CA PHE A 38 -6.54 -2.78 -0.02
C PHE A 38 -7.84 -2.37 0.68
N HIS A 39 -7.79 -1.27 1.44
CA HIS A 39 -8.96 -0.71 2.12
C HIS A 39 -10.00 -0.08 1.18
N LEU A 40 -9.58 0.33 -0.04
CA LEU A 40 -10.50 0.73 -1.11
C LEU A 40 -11.24 -0.44 -1.76
N GLY A 41 -10.86 -1.68 -1.44
CA GLY A 41 -11.44 -2.89 -2.00
C GLY A 41 -10.60 -3.53 -3.12
N ASP A 42 -9.50 -2.88 -3.52
CA ASP A 42 -8.58 -3.41 -4.52
C ASP A 42 -7.48 -4.24 -3.86
N LYS A 43 -7.86 -5.44 -3.42
CA LYS A 43 -6.94 -6.39 -2.79
C LYS A 43 -5.89 -6.93 -3.77
N ALA A 44 -6.25 -7.06 -5.04
CA ALA A 44 -5.34 -7.55 -6.07
C ALA A 44 -4.21 -6.53 -6.29
N GLY A 45 -4.55 -5.26 -6.50
CA GLY A 45 -3.58 -4.19 -6.61
C GLY A 45 -2.73 -4.04 -5.34
N ALA A 46 -3.32 -4.21 -4.16
CA ALA A 46 -2.58 -4.18 -2.89
C ALA A 46 -1.46 -5.21 -2.84
N LEU A 47 -1.76 -6.46 -3.21
CA LEU A 47 -0.79 -7.55 -3.25
C LEU A 47 0.36 -7.26 -4.21
N GLU A 48 0.08 -6.68 -5.39
CA GLU A 48 1.13 -6.30 -6.33
C GLU A 48 2.06 -5.24 -5.74
N HIS A 49 1.51 -4.23 -5.09
CA HIS A 49 2.30 -3.16 -4.48
C HIS A 49 3.09 -3.66 -3.27
N TRP A 50 2.52 -4.51 -2.43
CA TRP A 50 3.27 -5.14 -1.36
C TRP A 50 4.43 -5.99 -1.87
N LYS A 51 4.25 -6.77 -2.95
CA LYS A 51 5.35 -7.50 -3.59
C LYS A 51 6.42 -6.55 -4.14
N LYS A 52 6.01 -5.42 -4.72
CA LYS A 52 6.94 -4.41 -5.21
C LYS A 52 7.72 -3.75 -4.06
N ALA A 53 7.07 -3.45 -2.94
CA ALA A 53 7.74 -2.98 -1.73
C ALA A 53 8.80 -3.99 -1.25
N LEU A 54 8.47 -5.28 -1.25
CA LEU A 54 9.41 -6.35 -0.91
C LEU A 54 10.65 -6.36 -1.82
N GLN A 55 10.45 -6.14 -3.13
CA GLN A 55 11.53 -6.05 -4.11
C GLN A 55 12.38 -4.79 -3.97
N LEU A 56 11.79 -3.68 -3.51
CA LEU A 56 12.48 -2.41 -3.26
C LEU A 56 13.34 -2.44 -2.00
N GLY A 57 13.35 -3.55 -1.26
CA GLY A 57 14.16 -3.75 -0.06
C GLY A 57 13.39 -3.58 1.25
N GLU A 58 12.07 -3.35 1.19
CA GLU A 58 11.21 -3.55 2.36
C GLU A 58 11.27 -5.04 2.72
N LYS A 59 11.61 -5.37 3.96
CA LYS A 59 11.69 -6.77 4.42
C LYS A 59 10.99 -6.92 5.75
N SER A 60 9.92 -6.16 5.95
CA SER A 60 9.11 -6.29 7.14
C SER A 60 8.45 -7.67 7.14
N ILE A 61 8.56 -8.36 8.27
CA ILE A 61 7.87 -9.62 8.53
C ILE A 61 6.35 -9.40 8.37
N LEU A 62 5.87 -8.21 8.71
CA LEU A 62 4.47 -7.80 8.54
C LEU A 62 4.08 -7.76 7.06
N LEU A 63 4.89 -7.14 6.20
CA LEU A 63 4.65 -7.07 4.75
C LEU A 63 4.55 -8.48 4.15
N GLN A 64 5.49 -9.35 4.51
CA GLN A 64 5.51 -10.71 3.99
C GLN A 64 4.29 -11.52 4.49
N LYS A 65 3.84 -11.28 5.72
CA LYS A 65 2.60 -11.86 6.24
C LYS A 65 1.36 -11.33 5.51
N LYS A 66 1.29 -10.01 5.24
CA LYS A 66 0.22 -9.38 4.47
C LYS A 66 0.08 -10.01 3.07
N ILE A 67 1.21 -10.23 2.39
CA ILE A 67 1.26 -10.84 1.04
C ILE A 67 0.79 -12.30 1.07
N ASN A 68 1.30 -13.10 2.02
CA ASN A 68 0.98 -14.53 2.09
C ASN A 68 -0.48 -14.78 2.46
N GLU A 69 -1.01 -14.05 3.44
CA GLU A 69 -2.38 -14.22 3.93
C GLU A 69 -3.41 -13.45 3.08
N GLY A 70 -2.96 -12.50 2.24
CA GLY A 70 -3.84 -11.61 1.48
C GLY A 70 -4.74 -10.76 2.37
N LYS A 71 -4.26 -10.43 3.57
CA LYS A 71 -4.98 -9.68 4.60
C LYS A 71 -4.12 -8.55 5.12
N TYR A 72 -4.76 -7.43 5.45
CA TYR A 72 -4.10 -6.35 6.15
C TYR A 72 -3.89 -6.73 7.62
N PHE A 73 -2.68 -6.46 8.13
CA PHE A 73 -2.30 -6.58 9.53
C PHE A 73 -1.68 -5.24 9.97
N GLU A 74 -2.07 -4.76 11.14
CA GLU A 74 -1.53 -3.57 11.82
C GLU A 74 -0.58 -4.01 12.94
#